data_AF-A0A353LYH8-F1
#
_entry.id   AF-A0A353LYH8-F1
#
_cell.length_a   1.000
_cell.length_b   1.000
_cell.length_c   1.000
_cell.angle_alpha   90.00
_cell.angle_beta   90.00
_cell.angle_gamma   90.00
#
_symmetry.space_group_name_H-M   'P 1'
#
loop_
_entity.id
_entity.type
_entity.pdbx_description
1 polymer ?
#
loop_
_entity_poly.entity_id
_entity_poly.type
_entity_poly.pdbx_seq_one_letter_code
_entity_poly.pdbx_strand_id
1 'polypeptide(L)'
;GSFPPDIPEQRQIITSDAAETTAYVLRSAVEIGSGKRAEVPGYDVAGKTGTAQLVEYGRYSHSKMVTSFAGFAPKDDPKMAALLVLWEPQGAFYGGVI
;
A
#
# COMPACT_ATOMS: atom_id res chain seq x y z
N GLY A 1 23.74 -1.60 16.84
CA GLY A 1 24.63 -2.10 15.77
C GLY A 1 23.96 -1.81 14.44
N SER A 2 24.72 -1.41 13.42
CA SER A 2 24.19 -1.26 12.07
C SER A 2 24.12 -2.64 11.41
N PHE A 3 22.92 -3.10 11.10
CA PHE A 3 22.72 -4.20 10.16
C PHE A 3 22.43 -3.55 8.81
N PRO A 4 23.41 -3.40 7.91
CA PRO A 4 23.11 -2.93 6.57
C PRO A 4 22.09 -3.90 5.94
N PRO A 5 21.09 -3.39 5.22
CA PRO A 5 20.11 -4.26 4.57
C PRO A 5 20.84 -5.15 3.55
N ASP A 6 20.52 -6.44 3.56
CA ASP A 6 20.93 -7.37 2.52
C ASP A 6 20.08 -7.10 1.28
N ILE A 7 20.63 -6.36 0.31
CA ILE A 7 19.94 -5.97 -0.92
C ILE A 7 20.31 -6.97 -2.02
N PRO A 8 19.36 -7.78 -2.51
CA PRO A 8 19.63 -8.74 -3.56
C PRO A 8 19.94 -8.05 -4.89
N GLU A 9 20.57 -8.77 -5.81
CA GLU A 9 20.80 -8.27 -7.18
C GLU A 9 19.47 -7.92 -7.87
N GLN A 10 19.51 -6.83 -8.65
CA GLN A 10 18.35 -6.36 -9.40
C GLN A 10 17.99 -7.39 -10.48
N ARG A 11 16.77 -7.94 -10.42
CA ARG A 11 16.22 -8.76 -11.49
C ARG A 11 14.87 -8.23 -11.93
N GLN A 12 14.58 -8.42 -13.21
CA GLN A 12 13.26 -8.19 -13.75
C GLN A 12 12.32 -9.35 -13.38
N ILE A 13 11.24 -9.04 -12.65
CA ILE A 13 10.22 -10.02 -12.23
C ILE A 13 9.08 -10.12 -13.25
N ILE A 14 8.70 -8.96 -13.81
CA ILE A 14 7.56 -8.77 -14.71
C ILE A 14 7.99 -7.95 -15.94
N THR A 15 7.21 -7.98 -17.01
CA THR A 15 7.45 -7.13 -18.19
C THR A 15 7.16 -5.66 -17.87
N SER A 16 7.78 -4.75 -18.62
CA SER A 16 7.52 -3.31 -18.50
C SER A 16 6.04 -3.00 -18.71
N ASP A 17 5.42 -3.57 -19.74
CA ASP A 17 3.98 -3.41 -20.02
C ASP A 17 3.09 -3.82 -18.84
N ALA A 18 3.41 -4.93 -18.17
CA ALA A 18 2.67 -5.39 -17.00
C ALA A 18 2.86 -4.43 -15.81
N ALA A 19 4.06 -3.90 -15.63
CA ALA A 19 4.37 -2.91 -14.60
C ALA A 19 3.61 -1.59 -14.85
N GLU A 20 3.65 -1.07 -16.08
CA GLU A 20 2.97 0.16 -16.48
C GLU A 20 1.44 0.04 -16.33
N THR A 21 0.88 -1.08 -16.78
CA THR A 21 -0.56 -1.38 -16.62
C THR A 21 -0.94 -1.42 -15.14
N THR A 22 -0.13 -2.09 -14.32
CA THR A 22 -0.38 -2.18 -12.87
C THR A 22 -0.30 -0.81 -12.20
N ALA A 23 0.71 0.00 -12.55
CA ALA A 23 0.86 1.35 -12.03
C ALA A 23 -0.34 2.24 -12.38
N TYR A 24 -0.83 2.15 -13.63
CA TYR A 24 -2.04 2.85 -14.06
C TYR A 24 -3.27 2.45 -13.22
N VAL A 25 -3.52 1.15 -13.04
CA VAL A 25 -4.67 0.67 -12.26
C VAL A 25 -4.57 1.09 -10.79
N LEU A 26 -3.37 1.04 -10.20
CA LEU A 26 -3.14 1.48 -8.82
C LEU A 26 -3.31 3.00 -8.64
N ARG A 27 -2.96 3.80 -9.65
CA ARG A 27 -3.25 5.24 -9.64
C ARG A 27 -4.75 5.50 -9.67
N SER A 28 -5.50 4.82 -10.52
CA SER A 28 -6.97 4.97 -10.56
C SER A 28 -7.64 4.60 -9.23
N ALA A 29 -7.07 3.65 -8.47
CA ALA A 29 -7.56 3.29 -7.13
C ALA A 29 -7.38 4.41 -6.09
N VAL A 30 -6.38 5.27 -6.28
CA VAL A 30 -6.14 6.47 -5.46
C VAL A 30 -7.01 7.63 -5.94
N GLU A 31 -7.03 7.92 -7.24
CA GLU A 31 -7.77 9.06 -7.81
C GLU A 31 -9.29 8.94 -7.64
N ILE A 32 -9.84 7.77 -7.96
CA ILE A 32 -11.29 7.56 -8.09
C ILE A 32 -11.80 6.62 -6.99
N GLY A 33 -10.93 5.77 -6.44
CA GLY A 33 -11.28 4.67 -5.54
C GLY A 33 -11.19 4.97 -4.04
N SER A 34 -10.90 3.93 -3.26
CA SER A 34 -10.83 3.97 -1.79
C SER A 34 -9.59 4.68 -1.25
N GLY A 35 -8.60 5.00 -2.08
CA GLY A 35 -7.32 5.57 -1.67
C GLY A 35 -7.21 7.09 -1.73
N LYS A 36 -8.32 7.84 -1.89
CA LYS A 36 -8.31 9.30 -2.16
C LYS A 36 -7.49 10.15 -1.19
N ARG A 37 -7.31 9.69 0.05
CA ARG A 37 -6.51 10.40 1.06
C ARG A 37 -5.00 10.30 0.83
N ALA A 38 -4.55 9.33 0.03
CA ALA A 38 -3.16 9.19 -0.35
C ALA A 38 -2.74 10.17 -1.48
N GLU A 39 -3.64 11.03 -1.96
CA GLU A 39 -3.32 12.06 -2.94
C GLU A 39 -2.37 13.11 -2.34
N VAL A 40 -1.23 13.34 -3.00
CA VAL A 40 -0.26 14.35 -2.60
C VAL A 40 -0.07 15.32 -3.77
N PRO A 41 -0.40 16.62 -3.62
CA PRO A 41 -0.21 17.59 -4.69
C PRO A 41 1.23 17.57 -5.23
N GLY A 42 1.37 17.38 -6.55
CA GLY A 42 2.67 17.29 -7.22
C GLY A 42 3.31 15.89 -7.25
N TYR A 43 2.66 14.88 -6.66
CA TYR A 43 3.11 13.49 -6.71
C TYR A 43 1.95 12.57 -7.10
N ASP A 44 2.05 11.97 -8.28
CA ASP A 44 1.09 10.95 -8.73
C ASP A 44 1.29 9.66 -7.92
N VAL A 45 0.57 9.54 -6.81
CA VAL A 45 0.64 8.36 -5.94
C VAL A 45 -0.16 7.23 -6.56
N ALA A 46 0.47 6.06 -6.70
CA ALA A 46 -0.16 4.81 -7.06
C ALA A 46 -0.10 3.86 -5.87
N GLY A 47 -1.24 3.31 -5.45
CA GLY A 47 -1.26 2.44 -4.27
C GLY A 47 -2.59 1.78 -3.99
N LYS A 48 -2.61 1.01 -2.90
CA LYS A 48 -3.77 0.24 -2.48
C LYS A 48 -3.88 0.21 -0.96
N THR A 49 -5.12 0.27 -0.49
CA THR A 49 -5.46 0.03 0.92
C THR A 49 -5.70 -1.46 1.17
N GLY A 50 -5.29 -1.93 2.34
CA GLY A 50 -5.51 -3.26 2.86
C GLY A 50 -6.21 -3.22 4.22
N THR A 51 -7.02 -4.23 4.52
CA THR A 51 -7.61 -4.43 5.85
C THR A 51 -7.65 -5.94 6.09
N ALA A 52 -7.10 -6.37 7.23
CA ALA A 52 -7.03 -7.78 7.61
C ALA A 52 -7.53 -7.94 9.05
N GLN A 53 -8.43 -8.88 9.28
CA GLN A 53 -8.87 -9.22 10.64
C GLN A 53 -7.75 -9.98 11.36
N LEU A 54 -7.51 -9.66 12.64
CA LEU A 54 -6.56 -10.43 13.45
C LEU A 54 -7.10 -11.85 13.68
N VAL A 55 -6.19 -12.79 13.89
CA VAL A 55 -6.54 -14.15 14.30
C VAL A 55 -6.46 -14.25 15.82
N GLU A 56 -7.58 -14.61 16.45
CA GLU A 56 -7.70 -14.88 17.88
C GLU A 56 -8.22 -16.30 18.09
N TYR A 57 -7.48 -17.12 18.83
CA TYR A 57 -7.85 -18.52 19.12
C TYR A 57 -8.20 -19.34 17.86
N GLY A 58 -7.48 -19.10 16.76
CA GLY A 58 -7.67 -19.80 15.49
C GLY A 58 -8.88 -19.34 14.66
N ARG A 59 -9.53 -18.22 15.01
CA ARG A 59 -10.65 -17.61 14.27
C ARG A 59 -10.39 -16.14 13.99
N TYR A 60 -11.04 -15.58 12.97
CA TYR A 60 -10.98 -14.14 12.73
C TYR A 60 -11.67 -13.36 13.84
N SER A 61 -11.00 -12.34 14.36
CA SER A 61 -11.57 -11.42 15.34
C SER A 61 -12.69 -10.60 14.72
N HIS A 62 -13.76 -10.39 15.48
CA HIS A 62 -14.88 -9.54 15.07
C HIS A 62 -14.64 -8.06 15.36
N SER A 63 -13.64 -7.73 16.17
CA SER A 63 -13.35 -6.35 16.60
C SER A 63 -11.94 -5.90 16.30
N LYS A 64 -10.98 -6.81 16.12
CA LYS A 64 -9.58 -6.47 15.88
C LYS A 64 -9.20 -6.62 14.41
N MET A 65 -8.57 -5.59 13.88
CA MET A 65 -8.04 -5.58 12.52
C MET A 65 -6.69 -4.85 12.45
N VAL A 66 -5.94 -5.15 11.40
CA VAL A 66 -4.82 -4.35 10.91
C VAL A 66 -5.27 -3.68 9.62
N THR A 67 -5.05 -2.37 9.52
CA THR A 67 -5.32 -1.62 8.30
C THR A 67 -3.98 -1.12 7.74
N SER A 68 -3.82 -1.17 6.43
CA SER A 68 -2.56 -0.82 5.78
C SER A 68 -2.76 -0.05 4.47
N PHE A 69 -1.70 0.63 4.04
CA PHE A 69 -1.59 1.21 2.71
C PHE A 69 -0.21 0.87 2.15
N ALA A 70 -0.16 0.42 0.91
CA ALA A 70 1.08 0.22 0.17
C ALA A 70 1.03 1.01 -1.14
N GLY A 71 2.09 1.75 -1.45
CA GLY A 71 2.14 2.56 -2.66
C GLY A 71 3.52 3.08 -2.99
N PHE A 72 3.62 3.75 -4.13
CA PHE A 72 4.83 4.37 -4.63
C PHE A 72 4.51 5.66 -5.39
N ALA A 73 5.52 6.51 -5.55
CA ALA A 73 5.40 7.78 -6.26
C ALA A 73 6.75 8.29 -6.82
N PRO A 74 6.74 9.14 -7.86
CA PRO A 74 5.63 9.36 -8.80
C PRO A 74 5.28 8.09 -9.59
N LYS A 75 4.06 7.96 -10.12
CA LYS A 75 3.58 6.77 -10.85
C LYS A 75 4.49 6.36 -12.01
N ASP A 76 4.91 7.33 -12.83
CA ASP A 76 5.58 7.07 -14.10
C ASP A 76 7.12 6.98 -13.99
N ASP A 77 7.71 7.51 -12.91
CA ASP A 77 9.13 7.35 -12.58
C ASP A 77 9.32 7.21 -11.06
N PRO A 78 8.98 6.04 -10.48
CA PRO A 78 8.94 5.86 -9.03
C PRO A 78 10.30 6.11 -8.37
N LYS A 79 10.32 7.05 -7.41
CA LYS A 79 11.52 7.38 -6.61
C LYS A 79 11.40 6.89 -5.16
N MET A 80 10.19 6.62 -4.71
CA MET A 80 9.91 6.15 -3.36
C MET A 80 8.79 5.12 -3.35
N ALA A 81 8.89 4.17 -2.43
CA ALA A 81 7.83 3.24 -2.07
C ALA A 81 7.62 3.28 -0.55
N ALA A 82 6.38 3.13 -0.11
CA ALA A 82 6.00 3.19 1.29
C ALA A 82 4.97 2.10 1.63
N LEU A 83 5.09 1.60 2.86
CA LEU A 83 4.12 0.73 3.50
C LEU A 83 3.74 1.33 4.85
N LEU A 84 2.47 1.67 5.02
CA LEU A 84 1.90 2.12 6.28
C LEU A 84 1.07 0.99 6.86
N VAL A 85 1.27 0.70 8.15
CA VAL A 85 0.53 -0.35 8.86
C VAL A 85 0.06 0.22 10.19
N LEU A 86 -1.25 0.17 10.42
CA LEU A 86 -1.89 0.56 11.67
C LEU A 86 -2.40 -0.69 12.37
N TRP A 87 -1.86 -0.95 13.56
CA TRP A 87 -2.22 -2.10 14.39
C TRP A 87 -3.40 -1.75 15.30
N GLU A 88 -4.50 -2.51 15.22
CA GLU A 88 -5.71 -2.33 16.03
C GLU A 88 -6.16 -0.86 16.17
N PRO A 89 -6.29 -0.09 15.06
CA PRO A 89 -6.62 1.33 15.13
C PRO A 89 -8.03 1.54 15.73
N GLN A 90 -8.17 2.50 16.66
CA GLN A 90 -9.41 2.78 17.37
C GLN A 90 -10.18 3.95 16.74
N GLY A 91 -11.36 3.72 16.15
CA GLY A 91 -12.18 4.76 15.50
C GLY A 91 -12.80 4.29 14.18
N ALA A 92 -13.29 5.23 13.35
CA ALA A 92 -13.89 4.92 12.04
C ALA A 92 -12.81 4.62 10.98
N PHE A 93 -12.32 3.38 10.93
CA PHE A 93 -11.29 2.94 9.98
C PHE A 93 -11.75 1.75 9.14
N TYR A 94 -12.76 1.96 8.29
CA TYR A 94 -12.93 1.08 7.14
C TYR A 94 -11.88 1.47 6.08
N GLY A 95 -11.41 0.49 5.29
CA GLY A 95 -10.24 0.51 4.41
C GLY A 95 -10.16 1.58 3.30
N GLY A 96 -10.80 2.73 3.44
CA GLY A 96 -10.58 3.94 2.64
C GLY A 96 -10.35 5.22 3.46
N VAL A 97 -10.08 5.10 4.76
CA VAL A 97 -9.84 6.25 5.66
C VAL A 97 -8.36 6.44 6.01
N ILE A 98 -7.47 5.54 5.54
CA ILE A 98 -6.02 5.81 5.51
C ILE A 98 -5.72 6.76 4.36
#